data_AF-A0A948VPJ3-F1
#
_entry.id   AF-A0A948VPJ3-F1
#
_cell.length_a   1.000
_cell.length_b   1.000
_cell.length_c   1.000
_cell.angle_alpha   90.00
_cell.angle_beta   90.00
_cell.angle_gamma   90.00
#
_symmetry.space_group_name_H-M   'P 1'
#
loop_
_entity.id
_entity.type
_entity.pdbx_description
1 polymer ?
#
loop_
_entity_poly.entity_id
_entity_poly.type
_entity_poly.pdbx_seq_one_letter_code
_entity_poly.pdbx_strand_id
1 'polypeptide(L)'
;MMRTIRQATEADLPAVLDLYADAGFDYGVRLEMEKAQEIFRRFATYPSYRLFVAVDPDGKVAGTYALLFMDNIAHIGKPLAIVEQVAVAASNQGTGLGTLMMRHAMDQSRAHGCYKMALSSNVKFDAAHRFYEGLGFTRHGYSFVVHLEPNPGLDIIND
;
A
#
# COMPACT_ATOMS: atom_id res chain seq x y z
N MET A 1 21.45 -3.83 12.86
CA MET A 1 20.61 -2.61 13.01
C MET A 1 19.14 -2.99 12.91
N MET A 2 18.22 -2.16 13.40
CA MET A 2 16.79 -2.45 13.45
C MET A 2 16.10 -2.03 12.14
N ARG A 3 15.07 -2.77 11.71
CA ARG A 3 14.21 -2.34 10.61
C ARG A 3 13.42 -1.10 11.03
N THR A 4 13.28 -0.13 10.14
CA THR A 4 12.56 1.12 10.42
C THR A 4 11.53 1.43 9.36
N ILE A 5 10.43 2.06 9.75
CA ILE A 5 9.44 2.60 8.81
C ILE A 5 9.51 4.12 8.87
N ARG A 6 9.52 4.76 7.70
CA ARG A 6 9.49 6.22 7.58
C ARG A 6 8.70 6.63 6.35
N GLN A 7 8.29 7.90 6.31
CA GLN A 7 7.74 8.47 5.09
C GLN A 7 8.81 8.39 3.98
N ALA A 8 8.35 8.06 2.78
CA ALA A 8 9.19 8.06 1.59
C ALA A 8 9.65 9.48 1.24
N THR A 9 10.80 9.55 0.59
CA THR A 9 11.37 10.73 -0.05
C THR A 9 11.49 10.46 -1.54
N GLU A 10 11.76 11.49 -2.34
CA GLU A 10 11.95 11.32 -3.79
C GLU A 10 13.10 10.35 -4.12
N ALA A 11 14.13 10.28 -3.27
CA ALA A 11 15.25 9.36 -3.42
C ALA A 11 14.88 7.88 -3.26
N ASP A 12 13.72 7.58 -2.66
CA ASP A 12 13.24 6.19 -2.49
C ASP A 12 12.47 5.68 -3.72
N LEU A 13 12.09 6.57 -4.65
CA LEU A 13 11.25 6.21 -5.80
C LEU A 13 11.82 5.09 -6.67
N PRO A 14 13.14 5.03 -6.99
CA PRO A 14 13.68 3.91 -7.76
C PRO A 14 13.34 2.55 -7.14
N ALA A 15 13.58 2.40 -5.83
CA ALA A 15 13.32 1.16 -5.12
C ALA A 15 11.82 0.87 -4.94
N VAL A 16 11.00 1.90 -4.75
CA VAL A 16 9.53 1.74 -4.70
C VAL A 16 8.99 1.20 -6.03
N LEU A 17 9.47 1.75 -7.15
CA LEU A 17 9.08 1.30 -8.49
C LEU A 17 9.54 -0.14 -8.77
N ASP A 18 10.74 -0.50 -8.32
CA ASP A 18 11.22 -1.90 -8.39
C ASP A 18 10.32 -2.83 -7.57
N LEU A 19 9.96 -2.45 -6.33
CA LEU A 19 9.05 -3.22 -5.48
C LEU A 19 7.67 -3.44 -6.11
N TYR A 20 7.11 -2.43 -6.78
CA TYR A 20 5.83 -2.57 -7.47
C TYR A 20 5.92 -3.51 -8.66
N ALA A 21 6.95 -3.36 -9.49
CA ALA A 21 7.18 -4.25 -10.62
C ALA A 21 7.37 -5.72 -10.16
N ASP A 22 8.22 -5.94 -9.15
CA ASP A 22 8.47 -7.27 -8.58
C ASP A 22 7.23 -7.89 -7.94
N ALA A 23 6.35 -7.07 -7.35
CA ALA A 23 5.06 -7.50 -6.82
C ALA A 23 4.01 -7.79 -7.92
N GLY A 24 4.35 -7.59 -9.19
CA GLY A 24 3.48 -7.85 -10.34
C GLY A 24 2.43 -6.77 -10.58
N PHE A 25 2.64 -5.57 -10.03
CA PHE A 25 1.77 -4.42 -10.33
C PHE A 25 1.99 -4.03 -11.79
N ASP A 26 0.90 -3.64 -12.47
CA ASP A 26 0.95 -3.17 -13.87
C ASP A 26 1.71 -4.13 -14.80
N TYR A 27 1.55 -5.45 -14.58
CA TYR A 27 2.22 -6.52 -15.33
C TYR A 27 3.76 -6.48 -15.23
N GLY A 28 4.29 -5.94 -14.13
CA GLY A 28 5.72 -5.79 -13.90
C GLY A 28 6.33 -4.59 -14.62
N VAL A 29 5.51 -3.75 -15.26
CA VAL A 29 5.99 -2.56 -15.98
C VAL A 29 6.25 -1.44 -14.97
N ARG A 30 7.48 -0.93 -14.96
CA ARG A 30 7.84 0.23 -14.15
C ARG A 30 7.31 1.50 -14.79
N LEU A 31 6.76 2.39 -13.96
CA LEU A 31 6.49 3.75 -14.36
C LEU A 31 7.81 4.50 -14.64
N GLU A 32 7.81 5.33 -15.68
CA GLU A 32 8.94 6.20 -16.00
C GLU A 32 9.30 7.15 -14.83
N MET A 33 10.60 7.34 -14.61
CA MET A 33 11.10 8.03 -13.41
C MET A 33 10.61 9.47 -13.30
N GLU A 34 10.67 10.24 -14.40
CA GLU A 34 10.24 11.64 -14.43
C GLU A 34 8.76 11.75 -14.08
N LYS A 35 7.95 10.79 -14.54
CA LYS A 35 6.51 10.76 -14.25
C LYS A 35 6.25 10.39 -12.79
N ALA A 36 6.99 9.43 -12.25
CA ALA A 36 6.92 9.05 -10.84
C ALA A 36 7.26 10.24 -9.93
N GLN A 37 8.32 11.00 -10.24
CA GLN A 37 8.69 12.19 -9.49
C GLN A 37 7.62 13.29 -9.57
N GLU A 38 7.02 13.52 -10.74
CA GLU A 38 5.91 14.46 -10.92
C GLU A 38 4.71 14.09 -10.02
N ILE A 39 4.31 12.82 -10.03
CA ILE A 39 3.22 12.30 -9.20
C ILE A 39 3.57 12.43 -7.71
N PHE A 40 4.78 12.04 -7.32
CA PHE A 40 5.23 12.08 -5.93
C PHE A 40 5.24 13.50 -5.36
N ARG A 41 5.68 14.49 -6.15
CA ARG A 41 5.58 15.91 -5.77
C ARG A 41 4.13 16.36 -5.58
N ARG A 42 3.18 15.84 -6.38
CA ARG A 42 1.75 16.11 -6.14
C ARG A 42 1.23 15.47 -4.86
N PHE A 43 1.75 14.34 -4.40
CA PHE A 43 1.31 13.76 -3.12
C PHE A 43 1.49 14.72 -1.94
N ALA A 44 2.49 15.60 -1.99
CA ALA A 44 2.67 16.64 -0.98
C ALA A 44 1.51 17.65 -0.90
N THR A 45 0.71 17.79 -1.96
CA THR A 45 -0.49 18.64 -1.97
C THR A 45 -1.74 17.91 -1.49
N TYR A 46 -1.67 16.59 -1.30
CA TYR A 46 -2.75 15.80 -0.73
C TYR A 46 -2.62 15.79 0.79
N PRO A 47 -3.46 16.52 1.53
CA PRO A 47 -3.26 16.74 2.97
C PRO A 47 -3.16 15.43 3.76
N SER A 48 -3.79 14.36 3.26
CA SER A 48 -3.97 13.11 3.98
C SER A 48 -3.49 11.86 3.23
N TYR A 49 -2.69 12.01 2.17
CA TYR A 49 -2.10 10.87 1.44
C TYR A 49 -0.58 10.81 1.65
N ARG A 50 -0.06 9.66 2.07
CA ARG A 50 1.37 9.49 2.37
C ARG A 50 1.87 8.14 1.85
N LEU A 51 3.06 8.15 1.26
CA LEU A 51 3.81 6.94 0.92
C LEU A 51 4.84 6.66 2.02
N PHE A 52 4.90 5.41 2.48
CA PHE A 52 5.84 4.96 3.50
C PHE A 52 6.74 3.86 2.93
N VAL A 53 8.00 3.88 3.34
CA VAL A 53 8.97 2.82 3.06
C VAL A 53 9.43 2.15 4.34
N ALA A 54 9.67 0.85 4.24
CA ALA A 54 10.33 0.08 5.27
C ALA A 54 11.78 -0.17 4.85
N VAL A 55 12.71 0.27 5.69
CA VAL A 55 14.15 0.20 5.46
C VAL A 55 14.71 -0.95 6.28
N ASP A 56 15.49 -1.81 5.62
CA ASP A 56 16.16 -2.93 6.25
C ASP A 56 17.41 -2.49 7.06
N PRO A 57 18.06 -3.41 7.80
CA PRO A 57 19.25 -3.08 8.59
C PRO A 57 20.45 -2.55 7.79
N ASP A 58 20.50 -2.79 6.48
CA ASP A 58 21.56 -2.36 5.57
C ASP A 58 21.24 -1.00 4.91
N GLY A 59 20.12 -0.39 5.28
CA GLY A 59 19.70 0.92 4.76
C GLY A 59 18.94 0.84 3.43
N LYS A 60 18.56 -0.37 2.97
CA LYS A 60 17.84 -0.55 1.70
C LYS A 60 16.33 -0.53 1.92
N VAL A 61 15.61 0.09 0.99
CA VAL A 61 14.14 0.01 0.96
C VAL A 61 13.74 -1.43 0.60
N ALA A 62 13.06 -2.11 1.52
CA ALA A 62 12.67 -3.51 1.41
C ALA A 62 11.14 -3.72 1.43
N GLY A 63 10.38 -2.65 1.61
CA GLY A 63 8.91 -2.68 1.53
C GLY A 63 8.33 -1.28 1.40
N THR A 64 7.11 -1.20 0.91
CA THR A 64 6.37 0.05 0.69
C THR A 64 4.88 -0.15 0.91
N TYR A 65 4.20 0.91 1.32
CA TYR A 65 2.75 1.01 1.28
C TYR A 65 2.33 2.48 1.30
N ALA A 66 1.15 2.78 0.77
CA ALA A 66 0.53 4.09 0.87
C ALA A 66 -0.63 4.09 1.86
N LEU A 67 -0.88 5.24 2.46
CA LEU A 67 -1.95 5.47 3.42
C LEU A 67 -2.70 6.75 3.08
N LEU A 68 -4.01 6.62 2.88
CA LEU A 68 -4.95 7.72 2.72
C LEU A 68 -5.79 7.86 3.99
N PHE A 69 -5.87 9.05 4.59
CA PHE A 69 -6.92 9.39 5.55
C PHE A 69 -8.00 10.19 4.86
N MET A 70 -9.26 9.80 5.07
CA MET A 70 -10.42 10.43 4.46
C MET A 70 -11.40 10.85 5.53
N ASP A 71 -11.61 12.16 5.62
CA ASP A 71 -12.68 12.74 6.43
C ASP A 71 -14.04 12.25 5.92
N ASN A 72 -14.99 12.08 6.84
CA ASN A 72 -16.35 11.72 6.49
C ASN A 72 -17.33 12.34 7.48
N ILE A 73 -18.56 12.56 7.00
CA ILE A 73 -19.67 13.11 7.80
C ILE A 73 -20.42 12.00 8.55
N ALA A 74 -20.35 10.77 8.05
CA ALA A 74 -20.83 9.59 8.75
C ALA A 74 -20.00 9.34 10.03
N HIS A 75 -20.37 8.31 10.80
CA HIS A 75 -19.62 7.88 11.98
C HIS A 75 -19.26 9.02 12.95
N ILE A 76 -20.13 10.03 13.05
CA ILE A 76 -19.99 11.21 13.91
C ILE A 76 -18.70 12.00 13.55
N GLY A 77 -18.42 12.15 12.26
CA GLY A 77 -17.30 12.97 11.79
C GLY A 77 -15.92 12.30 11.88
N LYS A 78 -15.82 11.05 12.34
CA LYS A 78 -14.52 10.38 12.52
C LYS A 78 -13.96 9.92 11.18
N PRO A 79 -12.70 10.23 10.81
CA PRO A 79 -12.13 9.84 9.53
C PRO A 79 -11.98 8.31 9.39
N LEU A 80 -11.70 7.83 8.17
CA LEU A 80 -11.24 6.46 7.93
C LEU A 80 -9.91 6.44 7.19
N ALA A 81 -9.18 5.35 7.31
CA ALA A 81 -7.93 5.13 6.59
C ALA A 81 -8.09 4.07 5.50
N ILE A 82 -7.44 4.25 4.36
CA ILE A 82 -7.30 3.27 3.29
C ILE A 82 -5.81 2.99 3.08
N VAL A 83 -5.43 1.72 3.17
CA VAL A 83 -4.09 1.24 2.83
C VAL A 83 -4.08 0.81 1.37
N GLU A 84 -3.13 1.34 0.61
CA GLU A 84 -2.94 1.04 -0.81
C GLU A 84 -1.53 0.54 -1.07
N GLN A 85 -1.35 -0.16 -2.18
CA GLN A 85 -0.05 -0.45 -2.79
C GLN A 85 0.98 -1.10 -1.84
N VAL A 86 0.56 -2.13 -1.10
CA VAL A 86 1.44 -2.87 -0.19
C VAL A 86 2.36 -3.80 -0.98
N ALA A 87 3.67 -3.62 -0.87
CA ALA A 87 4.67 -4.51 -1.46
C ALA A 87 5.85 -4.75 -0.51
N VAL A 88 6.40 -5.96 -0.54
CA VAL A 88 7.57 -6.38 0.25
C VAL A 88 8.52 -7.14 -0.67
N ALA A 89 9.81 -6.76 -0.65
CA ALA A 89 10.86 -7.43 -1.42
C ALA A 89 10.82 -8.93 -1.16
N ALA A 90 10.97 -9.76 -2.20
CA ALA A 90 10.90 -11.22 -2.08
C ALA A 90 11.86 -11.78 -1.03
N SER A 91 13.08 -11.24 -0.95
CA SER A 91 14.10 -11.59 0.05
C SER A 91 13.71 -11.28 1.50
N ASN A 92 12.69 -10.46 1.70
CA ASN A 92 12.25 -9.98 3.02
C ASN A 92 10.85 -10.48 3.39
N GLN A 93 10.20 -11.28 2.54
CA GLN A 93 8.94 -11.94 2.86
C GLN A 93 9.13 -13.03 3.93
N GLY A 94 8.10 -13.30 4.72
CA GLY A 94 8.17 -14.25 5.83
C GLY A 94 9.02 -13.78 7.04
N THR A 95 9.72 -12.65 6.93
CA THR A 95 10.59 -12.14 8.00
C THR A 95 9.86 -11.28 9.06
N GLY A 96 8.55 -11.07 8.88
CA GLY A 96 7.73 -10.17 9.70
C GLY A 96 7.74 -8.70 9.25
N LEU A 97 8.42 -8.34 8.15
CA LEU A 97 8.46 -6.95 7.65
C LEU A 97 7.07 -6.40 7.27
N GLY A 98 6.26 -7.18 6.55
CA GLY A 98 4.88 -6.79 6.24
C GLY A 98 4.02 -6.58 7.49
N THR A 99 4.19 -7.43 8.51
CA THR A 99 3.52 -7.26 9.81
C THR A 99 3.92 -5.94 10.47
N LEU A 100 5.21 -5.59 10.45
CA LEU A 100 5.68 -4.31 10.96
C LEU A 100 5.05 -3.13 10.20
N MET A 101 4.96 -3.22 8.87
CA MET A 101 4.34 -2.21 8.01
C MET A 101 2.87 -1.98 8.35
N MET A 102 2.09 -3.05 8.45
CA MET A 102 0.65 -2.94 8.73
C MET A 102 0.36 -2.51 10.17
N ARG A 103 1.21 -2.88 11.14
CA ARG A 103 1.10 -2.34 12.51
C ARG A 103 1.35 -0.84 12.54
N HIS A 104 2.39 -0.38 11.86
CA HIS A 104 2.63 1.06 11.72
C HIS A 104 1.44 1.76 11.05
N ALA A 105 0.86 1.20 9.98
CA ALA A 105 -0.33 1.77 9.34
C ALA A 105 -1.52 1.88 10.30
N MET A 106 -1.77 0.85 11.13
CA MET A 106 -2.80 0.88 12.17
C MET A 106 -2.53 1.96 13.21
N ASP A 107 -1.28 2.11 13.66
CA ASP A 107 -0.90 3.10 14.66
C ASP A 107 -1.04 4.52 14.13
N GLN A 108 -0.64 4.78 12.88
CA GLN A 108 -0.89 6.06 12.19
C GLN A 108 -2.40 6.36 12.07
N SER A 109 -3.20 5.35 11.71
CA SER A 109 -4.65 5.49 11.61
C SER A 109 -5.30 5.81 12.95
N ARG A 110 -4.86 5.17 14.04
CA ARG A 110 -5.31 5.48 15.41
C ARG A 110 -4.91 6.90 15.82
N ALA A 111 -3.66 7.28 15.55
CA ALA A 111 -3.16 8.62 15.86
C ALA A 111 -3.93 9.72 15.10
N HIS A 112 -4.42 9.42 13.90
CA HIS A 112 -5.28 10.31 13.11
C HIS A 112 -6.77 10.26 13.53
N GLY A 113 -7.11 9.51 14.57
CA GLY A 113 -8.49 9.41 15.07
C GLY A 113 -9.43 8.61 14.17
N CYS A 114 -8.90 7.79 13.25
CA CYS A 114 -9.72 7.03 12.34
C CYS A 114 -10.59 5.99 13.06
N TYR A 115 -11.85 5.85 12.67
CA TYR A 115 -12.74 4.82 13.22
C TYR A 115 -12.47 3.43 12.63
N LYS A 116 -11.90 3.37 11.42
CA LYS A 116 -11.47 2.14 10.76
C LYS A 116 -10.28 2.38 9.83
N MET A 117 -9.58 1.29 9.51
CA MET A 117 -8.62 1.20 8.41
C MET A 117 -9.03 0.03 7.52
N ALA A 118 -9.04 0.22 6.21
CA ALA A 118 -9.43 -0.80 5.24
C ALA A 118 -8.44 -0.91 4.08
N LEU A 119 -8.52 -2.02 3.36
CA LEU A 119 -7.80 -2.27 2.11
C LEU A 119 -8.64 -3.20 1.23
N SER A 120 -8.38 -3.18 -0.07
CA SER A 120 -8.90 -4.15 -1.03
C SER A 120 -7.76 -5.07 -1.48
N SER A 121 -8.02 -6.37 -1.55
CA SER A 121 -7.07 -7.36 -2.09
C SER A 121 -7.81 -8.16 -3.16
N ASN A 122 -7.13 -8.42 -4.29
CA ASN A 122 -7.73 -9.21 -5.36
C ASN A 122 -8.05 -10.62 -4.85
N VAL A 123 -9.21 -11.14 -5.23
CA VAL A 123 -9.72 -12.47 -4.84
C VAL A 123 -8.72 -13.61 -5.10
N LYS A 124 -7.81 -13.46 -6.07
CA LYS A 124 -6.78 -14.47 -6.38
C LYS A 124 -5.61 -14.52 -5.39
N PHE A 125 -5.46 -13.53 -4.49
CA PHE A 125 -4.32 -13.43 -3.59
C PHE A 125 -4.56 -14.07 -2.21
N ASP A 126 -4.80 -15.38 -2.19
CA ASP A 126 -5.08 -16.13 -0.97
C ASP A 126 -4.01 -15.99 0.13
N ALA A 127 -2.74 -15.90 -0.26
CA ALA A 127 -1.66 -15.67 0.69
C ALA A 127 -1.77 -14.31 1.38
N ALA A 128 -2.16 -13.27 0.63
CA ALA A 128 -2.40 -11.94 1.19
C ALA A 128 -3.62 -11.95 2.13
N HIS A 129 -4.70 -12.66 1.77
CA HIS A 129 -5.87 -12.79 2.64
C HIS A 129 -5.53 -13.40 3.99
N ARG A 130 -4.81 -14.54 4.00
CA ARG A 130 -4.35 -15.18 5.25
C ARG A 130 -3.43 -14.26 6.06
N PHE A 131 -2.56 -13.51 5.39
CA PHE A 131 -1.69 -12.53 6.03
C PHE A 131 -2.50 -11.42 6.73
N TYR A 132 -3.49 -10.82 6.05
CA TYR A 132 -4.33 -9.78 6.65
C TYR A 132 -5.23 -10.32 7.77
N GLU A 133 -5.82 -11.50 7.60
CA GLU A 133 -6.61 -12.16 8.65
C GLU A 133 -5.77 -12.43 9.91
N GLY A 134 -4.53 -12.90 9.73
CA GLY A 134 -3.57 -13.11 10.83
C GLY A 134 -3.16 -11.82 11.56
N LEU A 135 -3.38 -10.65 10.94
CA LEU A 135 -3.17 -9.33 11.55
C LEU A 135 -4.44 -8.79 12.23
N GLY A 136 -5.56 -9.51 12.18
CA GLY A 136 -6.84 -9.12 12.76
C GLY A 136 -7.74 -8.32 11.81
N PHE A 137 -7.43 -8.25 10.51
CA PHE A 137 -8.39 -7.73 9.54
C PHE A 137 -9.54 -8.72 9.37
N THR A 138 -10.76 -8.20 9.25
CA THR A 138 -11.96 -8.99 9.01
C THR A 138 -12.51 -8.72 7.61
N ARG A 139 -12.97 -9.77 6.92
CA ARG A 139 -13.75 -9.61 5.68
C ARG A 139 -15.08 -8.95 6.00
N HIS A 140 -15.20 -7.65 5.71
CA HIS A 140 -16.34 -6.85 6.14
C HIS A 140 -17.40 -6.60 5.04
N GLY A 141 -17.07 -6.90 3.78
CA GLY A 141 -17.95 -6.67 2.64
C GLY A 141 -17.33 -7.09 1.31
N TYR A 142 -18.09 -6.93 0.23
CA TYR A 142 -17.62 -7.14 -1.14
C TYR A 142 -17.00 -5.85 -1.69
N SER A 143 -15.89 -5.98 -2.42
CA SER A 143 -15.29 -4.89 -3.19
C SER A 143 -15.84 -4.95 -4.61
N PHE A 144 -16.51 -3.89 -5.05
CA PHE A 144 -17.04 -3.76 -6.41
C PHE A 144 -16.14 -2.83 -7.23
N VAL A 145 -15.85 -3.20 -8.47
CA VAL A 145 -14.99 -2.42 -9.37
C VAL A 145 -15.70 -2.20 -10.71
N VAL A 146 -15.57 -0.99 -11.25
CA VAL A 146 -15.87 -0.67 -12.65
C VAL A 146 -14.58 -0.19 -13.29
N HIS A 147 -14.22 -0.79 -14.42
CA HIS A 147 -13.05 -0.36 -15.19
C HIS A 147 -13.47 0.82 -16.08
N LEU A 148 -12.83 1.97 -15.86
CA LEU A 148 -13.11 3.21 -16.61
C LEU A 148 -12.27 3.31 -17.91
N GLU A 149 -11.29 2.43 -18.05
CA GLU A 149 -10.46 2.24 -19.24
C GLU A 149 -10.36 0.73 -19.54
N PRO A 150 -10.11 0.34 -20.80
CA PRO A 150 -9.86 -1.06 -21.14
C PRO A 150 -8.68 -1.62 -20.32
N ASN A 151 -8.84 -2.80 -19.72
CA ASN A 151 -7.78 -3.43 -18.94
C ASN A 151 -7.24 -4.67 -19.67
N PRO A 152 -6.14 -4.54 -20.44
CA PRO A 152 -5.67 -5.59 -21.34
C PRO A 152 -5.32 -6.92 -20.67
N GLY A 153 -5.15 -7.00 -19.34
CA GLY A 153 -4.90 -8.27 -18.64
C GLY A 153 -6.01 -8.76 -17.71
N LEU A 154 -7.18 -8.11 -17.70
CA LEU A 154 -8.42 -8.72 -17.18
C LEU A 154 -9.32 -9.26 -18.30
N ASP A 155 -9.22 -8.70 -19.51
CA ASP A 155 -10.00 -9.16 -20.66
C ASP A 155 -9.62 -10.58 -21.14
N ILE A 156 -8.46 -11.11 -20.71
CA ILE A 156 -7.98 -12.46 -21.06
C ILE A 156 -8.50 -13.53 -20.08
N ILE A 157 -9.05 -13.15 -18.93
CA ILE A 157 -9.42 -14.10 -17.86
C ILE A 157 -10.90 -14.53 -17.95
N ASN A 158 -11.68 -13.92 -18.85
CA ASN A 158 -13.12 -14.18 -18.98
C ASN A 158 -13.52 -14.92 -20.28
N ASP A 159 -12.56 -15.47 -21.04
CA ASP A 159 -12.81 -16.39 -22.18
C ASP A 159 -12.41 -17.84 -21.84
#